data_AF-S7UL90-F1
#
_entry.id   AF-S7UL90-F1
#
_cell.length_a   1.000
_cell.length_b   1.000
_cell.length_c   1.000
_cell.angle_alpha   90.00
_cell.angle_beta   90.00
_cell.angle_gamma   90.00
#
_symmetry.space_group_name_H-M   'P 1'
#
loop_
_entity.id
_entity.type
_entity.pdbx_description
1 polymer ?
#
loop_
_entity_poly.entity_id
_entity_poly.type
_entity_poly.pdbx_seq_one_letter_code
_entity_poly.pdbx_strand_id
1 'polypeptide(L)'
;MMSVQDAAQELLAAFDLDFGDHGMVVRLSPDAPDLVPQLALTVFGGDGAEEMVKLFEALSAIGESEDPHLCEIDEKVCGLDHFRHLVTELERALGLC
;
A
#
# COMPACT_ATOMS: atom_id res chain seq x y z
N MET A 1 9.33 0.56 18.60
CA MET A 1 9.20 -0.52 17.61
C MET A 1 8.19 -0.01 16.62
N MET A 2 8.58 0.07 15.35
CA MET A 2 7.70 0.57 14.30
C MET A 2 6.62 -0.47 14.04
N SER A 3 5.35 -0.05 14.03
CA SER A 3 4.21 -0.92 13.72
C SER A 3 4.02 -1.05 12.21
N VAL A 4 3.21 -2.03 11.78
CA VAL A 4 2.83 -2.19 10.37
C VAL A 4 2.07 -0.95 9.87
N GLN A 5 1.25 -0.33 10.73
CA GLN A 5 0.55 0.91 10.45
C GLN A 5 1.52 2.08 10.24
N ASP A 6 2.54 2.22 11.11
CA ASP A 6 3.56 3.26 10.95
C ASP A 6 4.31 3.08 9.62
N ALA A 7 4.63 1.84 9.25
CA ALA A 7 5.31 1.53 7.98
C ALA A 7 4.44 1.85 6.78
N ALA A 8 3.14 1.53 6.84
CA ALA A 8 2.21 1.89 5.80
C ALA A 8 2.11 3.42 5.62
N GLN A 9 2.03 4.16 6.73
CA GLN A 9 1.98 5.63 6.70
C GLN A 9 3.27 6.25 6.14
N GLU A 10 4.45 5.71 6.48
CA GLU A 10 5.71 6.17 5.89
C GLU A 10 5.79 5.90 4.38
N LEU A 11 5.32 4.74 3.92
CA LEU A 11 5.28 4.42 2.49
C LEU A 11 4.25 5.26 1.73
N LEU A 12 3.13 5.64 2.36
CA LEU A 12 2.14 6.56 1.77
C LEU A 12 2.75 7.93 1.45
N ALA A 13 3.72 8.40 2.23
CA ALA A 13 4.41 9.66 1.96
C ALA A 13 5.24 9.64 0.66
N ALA A 14 5.46 8.46 0.07
CA ALA A 14 6.09 8.30 -1.24
C ALA A 14 5.14 8.48 -2.43
N PHE A 15 3.83 8.63 -2.18
CA PHE A 15 2.83 8.80 -3.22
C PHE A 15 2.47 10.27 -3.42
N ASP A 16 2.45 10.70 -4.68
CA ASP A 16 1.90 11.97 -5.14
C ASP A 16 0.51 11.75 -5.75
N LEU A 17 -0.46 12.51 -5.25
CA LEU A 17 -1.85 12.49 -5.73
C LEU A 17 -2.10 13.71 -6.64
N ASP A 18 -2.30 13.45 -7.94
CA ASP A 18 -2.65 14.48 -8.91
C ASP A 18 -4.16 14.44 -9.19
N PHE A 19 -4.86 15.51 -8.80
CA PHE A 19 -6.30 15.64 -9.00
C PHE A 19 -6.57 16.49 -10.25
N GLY A 20 -6.76 15.81 -11.38
CA GLY A 20 -7.08 16.45 -12.66
C GLY A 20 -8.56 16.35 -13.03
N ASP A 21 -8.90 16.90 -14.20
CA ASP A 21 -10.27 16.88 -14.76
C ASP A 21 -10.84 15.46 -15.01
N HIS A 22 -9.98 14.44 -15.00
CA HIS A 22 -10.32 13.03 -15.21
C HIS A 22 -10.28 12.19 -13.92
N GLY A 23 -10.12 12.82 -12.76
CA GLY A 23 -10.06 12.16 -11.45
C GLY A 23 -8.67 12.17 -10.82
N MET A 24 -8.51 11.34 -9.78
CA MET A 24 -7.26 11.20 -9.03
C MET A 24 -6.30 10.25 -9.75
N VAL A 25 -5.06 10.70 -9.95
CA VAL A 25 -3.96 9.87 -10.45
C VAL A 25 -2.97 9.68 -9.32
N VAL A 26 -2.71 8.41 -8.99
CA VAL A 26 -1.73 8.01 -7.99
C VAL A 26 -0.39 7.78 -8.68
N ARG A 27 0.68 8.46 -8.23
CA ARG A 27 2.04 8.30 -8.74
C ARG A 27 3.03 8.18 -7.60
N LEU A 28 4.20 7.62 -7.89
CA LEU A 28 5.31 7.64 -6.95
C LEU A 28 6.13 8.93 -7.13
N SER A 29 6.53 9.50 -6.00
CA SER A 29 7.54 10.54 -5.95
C SER A 29 8.85 10.02 -6.55
N PRO A 30 9.67 10.88 -7.20
CA PRO A 30 11.00 10.49 -7.68
C PRO A 30 11.93 9.94 -6.59
N ASP A 31 11.67 10.31 -5.33
CA ASP A 31 12.45 9.88 -4.16
C ASP A 31 11.77 8.71 -3.41
N ALA A 32 10.73 8.10 -4.01
CA ALA A 32 10.06 6.96 -3.42
C ALA A 32 11.04 5.80 -3.18
N PRO A 33 11.01 5.14 -2.00
CA PRO A 33 11.90 4.04 -1.72
C PRO A 33 11.58 2.85 -2.63
N ASP A 34 12.61 2.12 -3.06
CA ASP A 34 12.49 0.93 -3.93
C ASP A 34 11.52 -0.13 -3.40
N LEU A 35 11.25 -0.12 -2.09
CA LEU A 35 10.28 -1.01 -1.46
C LEU A 35 8.85 -0.82 -2.02
N VAL A 36 8.44 0.40 -2.37
CA VAL A 36 7.08 0.66 -2.86
C VAL A 36 6.77 -0.06 -4.18
N PRO A 37 7.57 0.11 -5.26
CA PRO A 37 7.35 -0.65 -6.48
C PRO A 37 7.59 -2.16 -6.29
N GLN A 38 8.48 -2.57 -5.38
CA GLN A 38 8.65 -3.99 -5.06
C GLN A 38 7.41 -4.61 -4.41
N LEU A 39 6.74 -3.90 -3.50
CA LEU A 39 5.49 -4.35 -2.88
C LEU A 39 4.38 -4.44 -3.92
N ALA A 40 4.26 -3.45 -4.80
CA ALA A 40 3.27 -3.49 -5.88
C ALA A 40 3.47 -4.73 -6.78
N LEU A 41 4.71 -4.96 -7.20
CA LEU A 41 5.07 -6.11 -8.04
C LEU A 41 4.82 -7.44 -7.32
N THR A 42 5.18 -7.54 -6.04
CA THR A 42 5.10 -8.77 -5.26
C THR A 42 3.66 -9.14 -4.93
N VAL A 43 2.83 -8.16 -4.58
CA VAL A 43 1.46 -8.38 -4.09
C VAL A 43 0.46 -8.38 -5.24
N PHE A 44 0.60 -7.46 -6.20
CA PHE A 44 -0.38 -7.25 -7.28
C PHE A 44 0.11 -7.69 -8.66
N GLY A 45 1.37 -8.10 -8.79
CA GLY A 45 1.93 -8.63 -10.03
C GLY A 45 2.42 -7.58 -11.03
N GLY A 46 2.48 -6.30 -10.64
CA GLY A 46 2.97 -5.22 -11.49
C GLY A 46 3.19 -3.90 -10.73
N ASP A 47 3.75 -2.91 -11.43
CA ASP A 47 4.02 -1.55 -10.92
C ASP A 47 3.30 -0.46 -11.75
N GLY A 48 2.26 -0.86 -12.49
CA GLY A 48 1.45 0.03 -13.31
C GLY A 48 0.52 0.93 -12.48
N ALA A 49 -0.19 1.82 -13.16
CA ALA A 49 -1.09 2.77 -12.50
C ALA A 49 -2.20 2.08 -11.69
N GLU A 50 -2.72 0.95 -12.17
CA GLU A 50 -3.75 0.19 -11.46
C GLU A 50 -3.18 -0.44 -10.17
N GLU A 51 -1.98 -1.05 -10.24
CA GLU A 51 -1.32 -1.63 -9.09
C GLU A 51 -0.90 -0.58 -8.05
N MET A 52 -0.51 0.62 -8.50
CA MET A 52 -0.22 1.74 -7.60
C MET A 52 -1.46 2.23 -6.86
N VAL A 53 -2.62 2.29 -7.52
CA VAL A 53 -3.89 2.61 -6.85
C VAL A 53 -4.23 1.54 -5.81
N LYS A 54 -4.13 0.26 -6.17
CA LYS A 54 -4.39 -0.86 -5.23
C LYS A 54 -3.48 -0.80 -4.01
N LEU A 55 -2.18 -0.54 -4.23
CA LEU A 55 -1.20 -0.41 -3.16
C LEU A 55 -1.49 0.81 -2.29
N PHE A 56 -1.76 1.97 -2.88
CA PHE A 56 -2.09 3.18 -2.14
C PHE A 56 -3.33 2.99 -1.24
N GLU A 57 -4.41 2.44 -1.77
CA GLU A 57 -5.66 2.20 -1.03
C GLU A 57 -5.46 1.16 0.08
N ALA A 58 -4.72 0.08 -0.20
CA ALA A 58 -4.40 -0.93 0.80
C ALA A 58 -3.51 -0.38 1.93
N LEU A 59 -2.48 0.41 1.60
CA LEU A 59 -1.63 1.07 2.60
C LEU A 59 -2.42 2.09 3.43
N SER A 60 -3.36 2.81 2.81
CA SER A 60 -4.26 3.73 3.52
C SER A 60 -5.13 2.99 4.53
N ALA A 61 -5.76 1.89 4.11
CA ALA A 61 -6.57 1.05 5.00
C ALA A 61 -5.75 0.46 6.16
N ILE A 62 -4.52 0.00 5.91
CA ILE A 62 -3.61 -0.48 6.96
C ILE A 62 -3.27 0.65 7.93
N GLY A 63 -2.83 1.79 7.40
CA GLY A 63 -2.36 2.94 8.18
C GLY A 63 -3.46 3.60 9.02
N GLU A 64 -4.73 3.46 8.65
CA GLU A 64 -5.88 4.00 9.38
C GLU A 64 -6.54 2.99 10.35
N SER A 65 -6.15 1.71 10.28
CA SER A 65 -6.75 0.65 11.07
C SER A 65 -6.22 0.56 12.51
N GLU A 66 -7.10 0.12 13.43
CA GLU A 66 -6.68 -0.31 14.77
C GLU A 66 -5.91 -1.64 14.73
N ASP A 67 -6.39 -2.58 13.90
CA ASP A 67 -5.76 -3.88 13.65
C ASP A 67 -5.81 -4.21 12.14
N PRO A 68 -4.66 -4.23 11.44
CA PRO A 68 -4.58 -4.55 10.02
C PRO A 68 -5.07 -5.95 9.66
N HIS A 69 -5.12 -6.89 10.61
CA HIS A 69 -5.62 -8.25 10.35
C HIS A 69 -7.15 -8.34 10.42
N LEU A 70 -7.81 -7.32 10.97
CA LEU A 70 -9.26 -7.28 11.21
C LEU A 70 -9.96 -6.10 10.53
N CYS A 71 -9.24 -5.25 9.78
CA CYS A 71 -9.83 -4.07 9.17
C CYS A 71 -10.74 -4.40 7.98
N GLU A 72 -11.76 -3.56 7.78
CA GLU A 72 -12.61 -3.62 6.59
C GLU A 72 -11.86 -3.02 5.40
N ILE A 73 -11.94 -3.68 4.25
CA ILE A 73 -11.31 -3.25 3.00
C ILE A 73 -12.33 -3.19 1.87
N ASP A 74 -12.09 -2.35 0.87
CA ASP A 74 -12.85 -2.41 -0.38
C ASP A 74 -12.30 -3.54 -1.27
N GLU A 75 -12.93 -4.72 -1.18
CA GLU A 75 -12.56 -5.90 -1.98
C GLU A 75 -12.67 -5.68 -3.51
N LYS A 76 -13.36 -4.61 -3.96
CA LYS A 76 -13.40 -4.26 -5.39
C LYS A 76 -12.12 -3.60 -5.86
N VAL A 77 -11.38 -2.98 -4.95
CA VAL A 77 -10.09 -2.36 -5.21
C VAL A 77 -8.98 -3.36 -4.91
N CYS A 78 -8.93 -3.88 -3.68
CA CYS A 78 -7.92 -4.81 -3.23
C CYS A 78 -8.58 -6.08 -2.67
N GLY A 79 -8.43 -7.19 -3.40
CA GLY A 79 -8.93 -8.48 -2.91
C GLY A 79 -8.28 -8.90 -1.59
N LEU A 80 -9.05 -9.55 -0.72
CA LEU A 80 -8.64 -9.91 0.65
C LEU A 80 -7.32 -10.69 0.72
N ASP A 81 -7.07 -11.58 -0.24
CA ASP A 81 -5.83 -12.36 -0.27
C ASP A 81 -4.60 -11.48 -0.56
N HIS A 82 -4.71 -10.53 -1.49
CA HIS A 82 -3.65 -9.56 -1.76
C HIS A 82 -3.44 -8.62 -0.57
N PHE A 83 -4.52 -8.19 0.07
CA PHE A 83 -4.42 -7.34 1.26
C PHE A 83 -3.67 -8.04 2.41
N ARG A 84 -4.04 -9.29 2.72
CA ARG A 84 -3.34 -10.10 3.72
C ARG A 84 -1.88 -10.33 3.35
N HIS A 85 -1.60 -10.57 2.07
CA HIS A 85 -0.24 -10.72 1.59
C HIS A 85 0.57 -9.43 1.79
N LEU A 86 0.01 -8.25 1.51
CA LEU A 86 0.66 -6.97 1.80
C LEU A 86 0.99 -6.80 3.28
N VAL A 87 0.05 -7.09 4.18
CA VAL A 87 0.29 -7.04 5.64
C VAL A 87 1.47 -7.93 6.02
N THR A 88 1.51 -9.16 5.51
CA THR A 88 2.64 -10.08 5.75
C THR A 88 3.97 -9.56 5.18
N GLU A 89 3.99 -8.98 3.98
CA GLU A 89 5.24 -8.42 3.43
C GLU A 89 5.74 -7.21 4.23
N LEU A 90 4.84 -6.37 4.76
CA LEU A 90 5.22 -5.29 5.67
C LEU A 90 5.77 -5.81 7.01
N GLU A 91 5.14 -6.84 7.58
CA GLU A 91 5.65 -7.51 8.78
C GLU A 91 7.06 -8.08 8.54
N ARG A 92 7.34 -8.64 7.35
CA ARG A 92 8.67 -9.14 6.97
C ARG A 92 9.69 -8.03 6.85
N ALA A 93 9.33 -6.93 6.19
CA ALA A 93 10.19 -5.77 6.05
C ALA A 93 10.59 -5.17 7.41
N LEU A 94 9.72 -5.29 8.41
CA LEU A 94 9.95 -4.84 9.79
C LEU A 94 10.64 -5.90 10.69
N GLY A 95 10.82 -7.14 10.21
CA GLY A 95 11.37 -8.24 11.01
C GLY A 95 10.43 -8.71 12.14
N LEU A 96 9.12 -8.57 11.94
CA LEU A 96 8.07 -8.96 12.91
C LEU A 96 7.57 -10.41 12.71
N CYS A 97 8.03 -11.11 11.68
CA CYS A 97 7.67 -12.49 11.35
C CYS A 97 8.87 -13.36 10.95
#